data_AF-A0A9N7U4W1-F1
#
_entry.id   AF-A0A9N7U4W1-F1
#
_cell.length_a   1.000
_cell.length_b   1.000
_cell.length_c   1.000
_cell.angle_alpha   90.00
_cell.angle_beta   90.00
_cell.angle_gamma   90.00
#
_symmetry.space_group_name_H-M   'P 1'
#
loop_
_entity.id
_entity.type
_entity.pdbx_description
1 polymer ?
#
loop_
_entity_poly.entity_id
_entity_poly.type
_entity_poly.pdbx_seq_one_letter_code
_entity_poly.pdbx_strand_id
1 'polypeptide(L)' 'MLNKAPKLKSTIKMKAKGNVNVRPASEAMIELITLLFLSNLAEEAKANAFEEKSATIRAHHVKAVSKKMLKKARG' A
#
# COMPACT_ATOMS: atom_id res chain seq x y z
N MET A 1 -11.43 10.66 9.23
CA MET A 1 -10.32 10.03 9.99
C MET A 1 -10.59 8.54 10.02
N LEU A 2 -9.63 7.68 9.69
CA LEU A 2 -9.78 6.23 9.78
C LEU A 2 -9.81 5.87 11.27
N ASN A 3 -11.00 5.82 11.87
CA ASN A 3 -11.19 5.65 13.31
C ASN A 3 -10.84 4.24 13.83
N LYS A 4 -10.39 3.33 12.97
CA LYS A 4 -9.88 2.00 13.34
C LYS A 4 -8.71 1.63 12.44
N ALA A 5 -7.66 1.09 13.04
CA ALA A 5 -6.56 0.50 12.29
C ALA A 5 -7.13 -0.60 11.35
N PRO A 6 -6.69 -0.65 10.08
CA PRO A 6 -7.13 -1.68 9.15
C PRO A 6 -6.79 -3.07 9.72
N LYS A 7 -7.74 -4.01 9.66
CA LYS A 7 -7.54 -5.39 10.15
C LYS A 7 -6.66 -6.21 9.20
N LEU A 8 -5.41 -5.80 8.97
CA LEU A 8 -4.51 -6.38 7.96
C LEU A 8 -4.29 -7.90 8.15
N LYS A 9 -4.21 -8.36 9.40
CA LYS A 9 -4.13 -9.79 9.73
C LYS A 9 -5.30 -10.60 9.14
N SER A 10 -6.52 -10.10 9.25
CA SER A 10 -7.69 -10.78 8.67
C SER A 10 -7.65 -10.82 7.15
N THR A 11 -7.20 -9.73 6.52
CA THR A 11 -7.02 -9.66 5.06
C THR A 11 -6.01 -10.69 4.57
N ILE A 12 -4.87 -10.81 5.25
CA ILE A 12 -3.85 -11.80 4.91
C ILE A 12 -4.38 -13.22 5.07
N LYS A 13 -5.03 -13.54 6.19
CA LYS A 13 -5.64 -14.86 6.40
C LYS A 13 -6.68 -15.21 5.34
N MET A 14 -7.48 -14.24 4.90
CA MET A 14 -8.49 -14.45 3.86
C MET A 14 -7.87 -14.62 2.46
N LYS A 15 -6.75 -13.95 2.15
CA LYS A 15 -6.14 -13.94 0.81
C LYS A 15 -5.00 -14.94 0.62
N ALA A 16 -4.43 -15.47 1.70
CA ALA A 16 -3.34 -16.42 1.63
C ALA A 16 -3.80 -17.76 1.03
N LYS A 17 -2.95 -18.36 0.19
CA LYS A 17 -3.14 -19.74 -0.28
C LYS A 17 -2.64 -20.70 0.79
N GLY A 18 -3.48 -21.00 1.78
CA GLY A 18 -3.21 -21.95 2.85
C GLY A 18 -3.23 -21.33 4.26
N ASN A 19 -2.99 -22.17 5.26
CA ASN A 19 -3.01 -21.75 6.67
C ASN A 19 -1.75 -20.97 7.04
N VAL A 20 -1.85 -19.63 6.95
CA VAL A 20 -0.79 -18.72 7.39
C VAL A 20 -0.98 -18.35 8.86
N ASN A 21 0.01 -18.70 9.68
CA ASN A 21 0.05 -18.28 11.08
C ASN A 21 0.74 -16.90 11.20
N VAL A 22 -0.05 -15.86 11.46
CA VAL A 22 0.45 -14.50 11.72
C VAL A 22 0.66 -14.35 13.23
N ARG A 23 1.93 -14.35 13.66
CA ARG A 23 2.32 -14.12 15.06
C ARG A 23 2.23 -12.63 15.42
N PRO A 24 2.08 -12.26 16.71
CA PRO A 24 1.92 -10.86 17.12
C PRO A 24 3.00 -9.90 16.58
N ALA A 25 4.28 -10.27 16.64
CA ALA A 25 5.36 -9.43 16.09
C ALA A 25 5.27 -9.24 14.57
N SER A 26 4.77 -10.25 13.85
CA SER A 26 4.57 -10.16 12.40
C SER A 26 3.47 -9.15 12.03
N GLU A 27 2.50 -8.90 12.91
CA GLU A 27 1.43 -7.92 12.67
C GLU A 27 2.00 -6.51 12.54
N ALA A 28 2.88 -6.11 13.46
CA ALA A 28 3.57 -4.81 13.39
C ALA A 28 4.43 -4.67 12.12
N MET A 29 5.10 -5.75 11.71
CA MET A 29 5.89 -5.75 10.46
C MET A 29 5.02 -5.61 9.21
N ILE A 30 3.86 -6.28 9.18
CA ILE A 30 2.86 -6.15 8.10
C ILE A 30 2.36 -4.70 8.02
N GLU A 31 2.06 -4.09 9.16
CA GLU A 31 1.64 -2.68 9.24
C GLU A 31 2.73 -1.75 8.73
N LEU A 32 3.98 -1.94 9.18
CA LEU A 32 5.13 -1.14 8.73
C LEU A 32 5.34 -1.25 7.22
N ILE A 33 5.34 -2.46 6.65
CA ILE A 33 5.51 -2.67 5.21
C ILE A 33 4.36 -2.02 4.43
N THR A 34 3.13 -2.10 4.95
CA THR A 34 1.96 -1.46 4.32
C THR A 34 2.11 0.07 4.33
N LEU A 35 2.55 0.66 5.44
CA LEU A 35 2.82 2.09 5.53
C LEU A 35 3.91 2.53 4.57
N LEU A 36 5.05 1.83 4.54
CA LEU A 36 6.15 2.14 3.62
C LEU A 36 5.71 2.04 2.16
N PHE A 37 4.92 1.02 1.81
CA PHE A 37 4.37 0.90 0.46
C PHE A 37 3.45 2.07 0.09
N LEU A 38 2.52 2.44 0.97
CA LEU A 38 1.58 3.53 0.72
C LEU A 38 2.27 4.89 0.66
N SER A 39 3.26 5.16 1.51
CA SER A 39 4.07 6.38 1.46
C SER A 39 4.80 6.50 0.12
N ASN A 40 5.50 5.44 -0.31
CA ASN A 40 6.20 5.44 -1.58
C ASN A 40 5.25 5.57 -2.78
N LEU A 41 4.06 4.94 -2.71
CA LEU A 41 3.03 5.07 -3.74
C LEU A 41 2.50 6.51 -3.83
N ALA A 42 2.29 7.16 -2.69
CA ALA A 42 1.83 8.54 -2.63
C ALA A 42 2.88 9.52 -3.18
N GLU A 43 4.17 9.30 -2.89
CA GLU A 43 5.27 10.09 -3.44
C GLU A 43 5.34 9.98 -4.97
N GLU A 44 5.28 8.77 -5.53
CA GLU A 44 5.32 8.59 -6.99
C GLU A 44 4.04 9.13 -7.66
N ALA A 45 2.87 8.98 -7.03
CA ALA A 45 1.63 9.58 -7.55
C ALA A 45 1.64 11.11 -7.49
N LYS A 46 2.28 11.70 -6.46
CA LYS A 46 2.48 13.15 -6.34
C LYS A 46 3.43 13.66 -7.43
N ALA A 47 4.53 12.96 -7.69
CA ALA A 47 5.46 13.31 -8.76
C ALA A 47 4.77 13.30 -10.13
N ASN A 48 3.99 12.26 -10.42
CA ASN A 48 3.21 12.16 -11.66
C ASN A 48 2.17 13.30 -11.78
N ALA A 49 1.44 13.62 -10.69
CA ALA A 49 0.51 14.75 -10.67
C ALA A 49 1.22 16.09 -10.95
N PHE A 50 2.42 16.26 -10.41
CA PHE A 50 3.23 17.47 -10.61
C PHE A 50 3.71 17.60 -12.07
N GLU A 51 4.15 16.50 -12.69
CA GLU A 51 4.53 16.46 -14.11
C GLU A 51 3.36 16.86 -15.03
N GLU A 52 2.14 16.46 -14.69
CA GLU A 52 0.91 16.84 -15.39
C GLU A 52 0.37 18.24 -15.01
N LYS A 53 1.09 19.01 -14.18
CA LYS A 53 0.68 20.33 -13.66
C LYS A 53 -0.67 20.30 -12.93
N SER A 54 -0.98 19.16 -12.30
CA SER A 54 -2.22 18.96 -11.55
C SER A 54 -2.05 19.38 -10.09
N ALA A 55 -2.93 20.25 -9.60
CA ALA A 55 -2.90 20.71 -8.21
C ALA A 55 -3.29 19.64 -7.17
N THR A 56 -3.86 18.51 -7.63
CA THR A 56 -4.40 17.45 -6.76
C THR A 56 -4.06 16.08 -7.30
N ILE A 57 -3.80 15.11 -6.42
CA ILE A 57 -3.68 13.70 -6.84
C ILE A 57 -5.06 13.16 -7.22
N ARG A 58 -5.20 12.67 -8.46
CA ARG A 58 -6.43 12.06 -9.00
C ARG A 58 -6.23 10.56 -9.22
N ALA A 59 -7.33 9.86 -9.49
CA ALA A 59 -7.33 8.42 -9.66
C ALA A 59 -6.38 7.92 -10.77
N HIS A 60 -6.22 8.68 -11.86
CA HIS A 60 -5.36 8.28 -12.97
C HIS A 60 -3.87 8.38 -12.64
N HIS A 61 -3.42 9.38 -11.86
CA HIS A 61 -2.03 9.46 -11.40
C HIS A 61 -1.67 8.23 -10.56
N VAL A 62 -2.55 7.83 -9.64
CA VAL A 62 -2.35 6.62 -8.82
C VAL A 62 -2.31 5.37 -9.71
N LYS A 63 -3.25 5.25 -10.66
CA LYS A 63 -3.30 4.11 -11.59
C LYS A 63 -2.04 3.99 -12.43
N ALA A 64 -1.47 5.11 -12.89
CA ALA A 64 -0.26 5.16 -13.70
C ALA A 64 0.95 4.57 -12.97
N VAL A 65 1.12 4.88 -11.68
CA VAL A 65 2.28 4.41 -10.90
C VAL A 65 2.06 3.07 -10.21
N SER A 66 0.81 2.66 -9.97
CA SER A 66 0.45 1.46 -9.19
C SER A 66 1.12 0.18 -9.70
N LYS A 67 1.15 -0.05 -11.02
CA LYS A 67 1.73 -1.29 -11.59
C LYS A 67 3.23 -1.39 -11.31
N LYS A 68 3.95 -0.28 -11.47
CA LYS A 68 5.39 -0.19 -11.19
C LYS A 68 5.67 -0.40 -9.69
N MET A 69 4.90 0.25 -8.83
CA MET A 69 5.06 0.15 -7.38
C MET A 69 4.76 -1.25 -6.84
N LEU A 70 3.67 -1.88 -7.29
CA LEU A 70 3.36 -3.27 -6.93
C LEU A 70 4.45 -4.25 -7.40
N LYS A 71 5.10 -3.97 -8.54
CA LYS A 71 6.24 -4.78 -9.01
C LYS A 71 7.46 -4.60 -8.11
N LYS A 72 7.76 -3.38 -7.64
CA LYS A 72 8.84 -3.08 -6.69
C LYS A 72 8.60 -3.72 -5.30
N ALA A 73 7.34 -3.84 -4.90
CA ALA A 73 6.95 -4.40 -3.60
C ALA A 73 6.97 -5.95 -3.56
N ARG A 74 7.30 -6.61 -4.68
CA ARG A 74 7.52 -8.06 -4.68
C ARG A 74 8.80 -8.36 -3.90
N GLY A 75 8.70 -9.28 -2.94
CA GLY A 75 9.86 -9.88 -2.28
C GLY A 75 10.59 -10.86 -3.18
#